data_AF-A0A934RYX6-F1
#
_entry.id   AF-A0A934RYX6-F1
#
_cell.length_a   1.000
_cell.length_b   1.000
_cell.length_c   1.000
_cell.angle_alpha   90.00
_cell.angle_beta   90.00
_cell.angle_gamma   90.00
#
_symmetry.space_group_name_H-M   'P 1'
#
loop_
_entity.id
_entity.type
_entity.pdbx_description
1 polymer ?
#
loop_
_entity_poly.entity_id
_entity_poly.type
_entity_poly.pdbx_seq_one_letter_code
_entity_poly.pdbx_strand_id
1 'polypeptide(L)'
;MFYVYQLQSFEHPTQRYTGYTEDVQARLVAHNNGQSPNTAKHKPWQLVNYFAFSDENTARDFEDYLKSGSGRAFANKRLWPPLDKSSPFNTKDKPTPLAPEEESKDTAPFLKPASVSPSTLDWITMWMDSSNDLERAFLDAETGEIYIGTDEVKNACGKTVAPDEDDRFIYLQPVDSSDGYMIRKDFAQSADISEPTRERFLRALNGPKPFRRFMDVILSDDRASRAFEDFKTEEIIKILAQSLENQGYKLQTLHRD
;
A
#
# COMPACT_ATOMS: atom_id res chain seq x y z
N MET A 1 7.38 -14.46 13.74
CA MET A 1 6.99 -13.30 12.92
C MET A 1 8.14 -12.31 12.99
N PHE A 2 8.45 -11.65 11.89
CA PHE A 2 9.61 -10.78 11.78
C PHE A 2 9.16 -9.35 11.50
N TYR A 3 9.77 -8.36 12.14
CA TYR A 3 9.30 -6.99 12.08
C TYR A 3 10.39 -6.02 11.64
N VAL A 4 10.04 -5.13 10.72
CA VAL A 4 10.79 -3.90 10.46
C VAL A 4 10.05 -2.76 11.12
N TYR A 5 10.73 -1.96 11.92
CA TYR A 5 10.13 -0.89 12.71
C TYR A 5 10.82 0.44 12.46
N GLN A 6 10.05 1.52 12.62
CA GLN A 6 10.47 2.89 12.47
C GLN A 6 10.20 3.66 13.76
N LEU A 7 11.26 4.23 14.33
CA LEU A 7 11.18 5.06 15.53
C LEU A 7 11.49 6.52 15.21
N GLN A 8 10.86 7.42 15.94
CA GLN A 8 11.16 8.84 15.93
C GLN A 8 11.43 9.30 17.37
N SER A 9 12.42 10.16 17.54
CA SER A 9 12.67 10.77 18.84
C SER A 9 11.60 11.80 19.14
N PHE A 10 11.00 11.72 20.33
CA PHE A 10 10.03 12.69 20.81
C PHE A 10 10.68 14.06 21.06
N GLU A 11 11.87 14.09 21.68
CA GLU A 11 12.58 15.34 21.98
C GLU A 11 13.30 15.92 20.76
N HIS A 12 13.62 15.09 19.77
CA HIS A 12 14.29 15.50 18.54
C HIS A 12 13.58 14.94 17.30
N PRO A 13 12.47 15.54 16.83
CA PRO A 13 11.65 14.98 15.75
C PRO A 13 12.38 14.72 14.42
N THR A 14 13.54 15.33 14.19
CA THR A 14 14.39 15.06 13.03
C THR A 14 15.20 13.77 13.14
N GLN A 15 15.33 13.21 14.34
CA GLN A 15 16.03 11.96 14.61
C GLN A 15 15.07 10.79 14.42
N ARG A 16 15.41 9.97 13.43
CA ARG A 16 14.64 8.80 12.99
C ARG A 16 15.53 7.56 13.00
N TYR A 17 14.93 6.42 13.26
CA TYR A 17 15.63 5.13 13.29
C TYR A 17 14.78 4.07 12.59
N THR A 18 15.41 3.25 11.74
CA THR A 18 14.78 2.07 11.15
C THR A 18 15.57 0.85 11.62
N GLY A 19 14.86 -0.17 12.10
CA GLY A 19 15.48 -1.40 12.59
C GLY A 19 14.63 -2.63 12.32
N TYR A 20 15.22 -3.78 12.61
CA TYR A 20 14.59 -5.09 12.56
C TYR A 20 14.54 -5.76 13.93
N THR A 21 13.47 -6.50 14.22
CA THR A 21 13.30 -7.26 15.46
C THR A 21 12.24 -8.35 15.32
N GLU A 22 12.26 -9.35 16.19
CA GLU A 22 11.16 -10.32 16.35
C GLU A 22 10.13 -9.88 17.41
N ASP A 23 10.49 -8.88 18.21
CA ASP A 23 9.63 -8.29 19.24
C ASP A 23 9.80 -6.76 19.23
N VAL A 24 8.78 -6.05 18.77
CA VAL A 24 8.79 -4.58 18.64
C VAL A 24 8.70 -3.90 20.01
N GLN A 25 7.92 -4.47 20.93
CA GLN A 25 7.68 -3.88 22.24
C GLN A 25 8.95 -3.95 23.11
N ALA A 26 9.57 -5.13 23.20
CA ALA A 26 10.83 -5.31 23.92
C ALA A 26 11.94 -4.41 23.33
N ARG A 27 11.96 -4.27 22.00
CA ARG A 27 12.95 -3.44 21.31
C ARG A 27 12.77 -1.95 21.59
N LEU A 28 11.54 -1.45 21.60
CA LEU A 28 11.23 -0.06 21.96
C LEU A 28 11.67 0.24 23.40
N VAL A 29 11.38 -0.65 24.35
CA VAL A 29 11.82 -0.54 25.74
C VAL A 29 13.35 -0.51 25.82
N ALA A 30 14.05 -1.37 25.10
CA ALA A 30 15.51 -1.39 25.05
C ALA A 30 16.12 -0.07 24.53
N HIS A 31 15.55 0.49 23.45
CA HIS A 31 15.95 1.80 22.94
C HIS A 31 15.75 2.90 23.99
N ASN A 32 14.62 2.92 24.69
CA ASN A 32 14.32 3.92 25.73
C ASN A 32 15.13 3.73 27.03
N ASN A 33 15.61 2.52 27.29
CA ASN A 33 16.59 2.25 28.35
C ASN A 33 18.03 2.60 27.94
N GLY A 34 18.29 2.96 26.68
CA GLY A 34 19.63 3.33 26.19
C GLY A 34 20.55 2.14 25.97
N GLN A 35 20.00 0.95 25.76
CA GLN A 35 20.75 -0.28 25.53
C GLN A 35 21.36 -0.36 24.11
N SER A 36 21.09 0.63 23.26
CA SER A 36 21.68 0.75 21.92
C SER A 36 22.52 2.04 21.83
N PRO A 37 23.87 1.94 21.75
CA PRO A 37 24.77 3.09 21.83
C PRO A 37 24.45 4.21 20.84
N ASN A 38 24.07 3.86 19.61
CA ASN A 38 23.77 4.83 18.55
C ASN A 38 22.43 5.55 18.71
N THR A 39 21.52 5.00 19.52
CA THR A 39 20.18 5.56 19.73
C THR A 39 19.97 6.12 21.15
N ALA A 40 20.87 5.81 22.09
CA ALA A 40 20.78 6.24 23.49
C ALA A 40 20.76 7.77 23.68
N LYS A 41 21.38 8.51 22.76
CA LYS A 41 21.48 9.98 22.79
C LYS A 41 20.21 10.74 22.36
N HIS A 42 19.22 10.06 21.77
CA HIS A 42 18.02 10.72 21.22
C HIS A 42 16.72 10.15 21.81
N LYS A 43 16.79 9.59 23.01
CA LYS A 43 15.62 9.13 23.77
C LYS A 43 14.83 10.33 24.29
N PRO A 44 13.52 10.19 24.58
CA PRO A 44 12.71 9.01 24.37
C PRO A 44 12.30 8.85 22.89
N TRP A 45 12.28 7.59 22.44
CA TRP A 45 11.81 7.14 21.14
C TRP A 45 10.33 6.75 21.21
N GLN A 46 9.62 7.08 20.15
CA GLN A 46 8.25 6.64 19.86
C GLN A 46 8.26 5.72 18.66
N LEU A 47 7.45 4.67 18.71
CA LEU A 47 7.16 3.84 17.55
C LEU A 47 6.23 4.61 16.62
N VAL A 48 6.66 4.77 15.37
CA VAL A 48 5.87 5.41 14.32
C VAL A 48 5.15 4.36 13.50
N ASN A 49 5.91 3.41 12.94
CA ASN A 49 5.38 2.32 12.13
C ASN A 49 6.10 1.01 12.48
N TYR A 50 5.43 -0.12 12.24
CA TYR A 50 6.09 -1.40 12.07
C TYR A 50 5.40 -2.22 10.97
N PHE A 51 6.15 -3.12 10.36
CA PHE A 51 5.73 -3.96 9.25
C PHE A 51 6.02 -5.41 9.63
N ALA A 52 5.01 -6.27 9.53
CA ALA A 52 5.12 -7.68 9.90
C ALA A 52 5.35 -8.54 8.65
N PHE A 53 6.30 -9.48 8.76
CA PHE A 53 6.69 -10.40 7.70
C PHE A 53 6.72 -11.82 8.23
N SER A 54 6.20 -12.75 7.43
CA SER A 54 6.26 -14.18 7.72
C SER A 54 7.64 -14.79 7.43
N ASP A 55 8.42 -14.17 6.53
CA ASP A 55 9.77 -14.58 6.14
C ASP A 55 10.84 -13.58 6.61
N GLU A 56 11.94 -14.08 7.20
CA GLU A 56 13.00 -13.23 7.75
C GLU A 56 13.76 -12.50 6.64
N ASN A 57 14.09 -13.17 5.53
CA ASN A 57 14.89 -12.56 4.47
C ASN A 57 14.16 -11.38 3.84
N THR A 58 12.86 -11.55 3.60
CA THR A 58 11.99 -10.47 3.09
C THR A 58 11.98 -9.27 4.03
N ALA A 59 11.90 -9.50 5.35
CA ALA A 59 11.97 -8.43 6.33
C ALA A 59 13.33 -7.71 6.32
N ARG A 60 14.43 -8.45 6.20
CA ARG A 60 15.80 -7.89 6.13
C ARG A 60 16.01 -7.09 4.85
N ASP A 61 15.58 -7.61 3.71
CA ASP A 61 15.65 -6.91 2.42
C ASP A 61 14.85 -5.61 2.46
N PHE A 62 13.67 -5.62 3.10
CA PHE A 62 12.87 -4.42 3.30
C PHE A 62 13.53 -3.42 4.25
N GLU A 63 14.13 -3.88 5.37
CA GLU A 63 14.90 -3.03 6.28
C GLU A 63 16.06 -2.33 5.53
N ASP A 64 16.82 -3.09 4.74
CA ASP A 64 17.95 -2.59 3.96
C ASP A 64 17.49 -1.63 2.86
N TYR A 65 16.39 -1.94 2.18
CA TYR A 65 15.75 -1.01 1.25
C TYR A 65 15.41 0.31 1.93
N LEU A 66 14.72 0.30 3.08
CA LEU A 66 14.37 1.53 3.81
C LEU A 66 15.59 2.33 4.28
N LYS A 67 16.74 1.68 4.48
CA LYS A 67 18.00 2.35 4.83
C LYS A 67 18.74 2.92 3.61
N SER A 68 18.41 2.48 2.40
CA SER A 68 18.99 2.96 1.13
C SER A 68 18.54 4.40 0.79
N GLY A 69 19.16 5.03 -0.22
CA GLY A 69 18.80 6.38 -0.64
C GLY A 69 17.36 6.49 -1.18
N SER A 70 16.95 5.55 -2.04
CA SER A 70 15.60 5.50 -2.60
C SER A 70 14.55 5.14 -1.55
N GLY A 71 14.85 4.18 -0.67
CA GLY A 71 13.93 3.83 0.43
C GLY A 71 13.78 4.94 1.46
N ARG A 72 14.82 5.73 1.76
CA ARG A 72 14.69 6.94 2.59
C ARG A 72 13.79 7.99 1.94
N ALA A 73 13.91 8.20 0.63
CA ALA A 73 13.05 9.13 -0.10
C ALA A 73 11.58 8.67 -0.07
N PHE A 74 11.34 7.37 -0.28
CA PHE A 74 10.02 6.76 -0.13
C PHE A 74 9.47 6.95 1.29
N ALA A 75 10.25 6.58 2.32
CA ALA A 75 9.84 6.70 3.71
C ALA A 75 9.52 8.15 4.10
N ASN A 76 10.32 9.12 3.65
CA ASN A 76 10.06 10.54 3.91
C ASN A 76 8.77 11.05 3.27
N LYS A 77 8.39 10.49 2.11
CA LYS A 77 7.18 10.88 1.40
C LYS A 77 5.93 10.17 1.92
N ARG A 78 6.06 8.93 2.42
CA ARG A 78 4.91 8.03 2.64
C ARG A 78 4.78 7.45 4.04
N LEU A 79 5.87 7.30 4.78
CA LEU A 79 5.87 6.57 6.06
C LEU A 79 6.07 7.49 7.26
N TRP A 80 6.89 8.52 7.13
CA TRP A 80 7.15 9.42 8.24
C TRP A 80 6.05 10.48 8.36
N PRO A 81 5.62 10.79 9.58
CA PRO A 81 4.68 11.88 9.80
C PRO A 81 5.35 13.21 9.42
N PRO A 82 4.54 14.23 9.05
CA PRO A 82 5.02 15.60 8.88
C PRO A 82 5.80 16.07 10.11
N LEU A 83 6.80 16.92 9.91
CA LEU A 83 7.58 17.50 11.02
C LEU A 83 6.96 18.78 11.59
N ASP A 84 5.78 19.18 11.10
CA ASP A 84 5.10 20.41 11.51
C ASP A 84 4.11 20.18 12.68
N LYS A 85 3.33 21.21 13.00
CA LYS A 85 2.37 21.19 14.12
C LYS A 85 1.17 20.28 13.88
N SER A 86 0.95 19.79 12.65
CA SER A 86 -0.12 18.84 12.33
C SER A 86 0.24 17.39 12.69
N SER A 87 1.51 17.14 13.01
CA SER A 87 1.98 15.80 13.35
C SER A 87 1.31 15.27 14.62
N PRO A 88 0.68 14.09 14.59
CA PRO A 88 0.07 13.49 15.79
C PRO A 88 1.12 13.15 16.86
N PHE A 89 2.41 13.14 16.49
CA PHE A 89 3.54 12.90 17.38
C PHE A 89 4.16 14.19 17.97
N ASN A 90 3.62 15.38 17.66
CA ASN A 90 4.11 16.68 18.14
C ASN A 90 3.20 17.29 19.24
N THR A 91 2.38 16.47 19.87
CA THR A 91 1.60 16.87 21.05
C THR A 91 2.53 17.01 22.26
N LYS A 92 2.28 17.98 23.14
CA LYS A 92 3.11 18.26 24.33
C LYS A 92 3.07 17.16 25.39
N ASP A 93 2.26 16.14 25.18
CA ASP A 93 2.04 15.07 26.14
C ASP A 93 3.01 13.92 25.88
N LYS A 94 3.74 13.55 26.93
CA LYS A 94 4.70 12.44 26.90
C LYS A 94 3.92 11.16 26.55
N PRO A 95 4.37 10.33 25.60
CA PRO A 95 3.66 9.12 25.24
C PRO A 95 3.49 8.21 26.46
N THR A 96 2.25 7.93 26.81
CA THR A 96 1.88 6.87 27.75
C THR A 96 2.34 5.53 27.16
N PRO A 97 2.99 4.65 27.93
CA PRO A 97 3.30 3.30 27.46
C PRO A 97 2.02 2.64 26.96
N LEU A 98 2.04 2.12 25.72
CA LEU A 98 0.96 1.32 25.18
C LEU A 98 0.66 0.22 26.21
N ALA A 99 -0.53 0.29 26.82
CA ALA A 99 -1.07 -0.84 27.56
C ALA A 99 -1.16 -2.02 26.57
N PRO A 100 -0.92 -3.26 27.02
CA PRO A 100 -1.15 -4.41 26.17
C PRO A 100 -2.59 -4.33 25.66
N GLU A 101 -2.76 -4.18 24.35
CA GLU A 101 -4.07 -4.26 23.72
C GLU A 101 -4.60 -5.67 24.03
N GLU A 102 -5.72 -5.74 24.74
CA GLU A 102 -6.44 -6.99 24.91
C GLU A 102 -6.84 -7.49 23.52
N GLU A 103 -6.43 -8.71 23.17
CA GLU A 103 -6.90 -9.42 21.98
C GLU A 103 -8.43 -9.38 21.94
N SER A 104 -8.98 -8.48 21.14
CA SER A 104 -10.41 -8.44 20.87
C SER A 104 -10.77 -9.70 20.09
N LYS A 105 -11.64 -10.52 20.68
CA LYS A 105 -12.12 -11.77 20.10
C LYS A 105 -12.59 -11.58 18.66
N ASP A 106 -12.15 -12.50 17.81
CA ASP A 106 -12.58 -12.72 16.43
C ASP A 106 -14.11 -12.57 16.26
N THR A 107 -14.53 -11.37 15.89
CA THR A 107 -15.74 -11.16 15.10
C THR A 107 -15.30 -10.39 13.88
N ALA A 108 -15.43 -11.00 12.69
CA ALA A 108 -15.14 -10.33 11.43
C ALA A 108 -15.84 -8.96 11.40
N PRO A 109 -15.10 -7.87 11.11
CA PRO A 109 -15.69 -6.53 11.12
C PRO A 109 -16.84 -6.46 10.12
N PHE A 110 -17.92 -5.77 10.50
CA PHE A 110 -19.03 -5.50 9.59
C PHE A 110 -18.55 -4.51 8.51
N LEU A 111 -18.35 -5.02 7.29
CA LEU A 111 -17.92 -4.21 6.15
C LEU A 111 -19.12 -3.55 5.46
N LYS A 112 -19.02 -2.25 5.16
CA LYS A 112 -20.02 -1.52 4.37
C LYS A 112 -19.96 -1.97 2.90
N PRO A 113 -21.09 -2.15 2.19
CA PRO A 113 -21.03 -2.47 0.76
C PRO A 113 -20.50 -1.27 -0.03
N ALA A 114 -19.61 -1.54 -1.00
CA ALA A 114 -19.21 -0.60 -2.04
C ALA A 114 -19.65 -1.20 -3.39
N SER A 115 -20.84 -0.81 -3.84
CA SER A 115 -21.46 -1.35 -5.05
C SER A 115 -20.96 -0.64 -6.29
N VAL A 116 -20.38 -1.38 -7.23
CA VAL A 116 -19.74 -0.83 -8.43
C VAL A 116 -20.36 -1.50 -9.67
N SER A 117 -20.74 -0.70 -10.65
CA SER A 117 -21.21 -1.22 -11.94
C SER A 117 -20.05 -1.86 -12.73
N PRO A 118 -20.29 -2.83 -13.62
CA PRO A 118 -19.22 -3.42 -14.44
C PRO A 118 -18.45 -2.36 -15.24
N SER A 119 -19.17 -1.39 -15.84
CA SER A 119 -18.53 -0.28 -16.52
C SER A 119 -17.65 0.54 -15.59
N THR A 120 -18.15 0.93 -14.40
CA THR A 120 -17.32 1.70 -13.45
C THR A 120 -16.09 0.89 -13.05
N LEU A 121 -16.22 -0.42 -12.85
CA LEU A 121 -15.09 -1.28 -12.51
C LEU A 121 -14.02 -1.28 -13.61
N ASP A 122 -14.41 -1.33 -14.89
CA ASP A 122 -13.48 -1.22 -16.02
C ASP A 122 -12.73 0.13 -16.01
N TRP A 123 -13.43 1.23 -15.68
CA TRP A 123 -12.80 2.54 -15.54
C TRP A 123 -11.84 2.60 -14.35
N ILE A 124 -12.20 1.98 -13.22
CA ILE A 124 -11.35 1.91 -12.03
C ILE A 124 -10.08 1.12 -12.33
N THR A 125 -10.20 -0.07 -12.93
CA THR A 125 -9.04 -0.92 -13.23
C THR A 125 -8.12 -0.25 -14.24
N MET A 126 -8.67 0.38 -15.28
CA MET A 126 -7.92 1.16 -16.26
C MET A 126 -7.18 2.34 -15.61
N TRP A 127 -7.83 3.07 -14.70
CA TRP A 127 -7.19 4.18 -13.98
C TRP A 127 -6.10 3.68 -13.03
N MET A 128 -6.36 2.61 -12.28
CA MET A 128 -5.40 2.01 -11.35
C MET A 128 -4.15 1.47 -12.05
N ASP A 129 -4.29 0.93 -13.28
CA ASP A 129 -3.16 0.49 -14.12
C ASP A 129 -2.42 1.67 -14.76
N SER A 130 -3.11 2.80 -14.97
CA SER A 130 -2.48 3.99 -15.53
C SER A 130 -1.43 4.49 -14.54
N SER A 131 -0.16 4.50 -14.95
CA SER A 131 0.97 4.98 -14.13
C SER A 131 0.93 6.51 -13.90
N ASN A 132 -0.24 7.13 -14.00
CA ASN A 132 -0.45 8.56 -13.94
C ASN A 132 -0.65 8.99 -12.48
N ASP A 133 0.46 9.12 -11.76
CA ASP A 133 0.54 9.65 -10.38
C ASP A 133 -0.02 11.08 -10.20
N LEU A 134 -0.51 11.72 -11.27
CA LEU A 134 -0.89 13.14 -11.29
C LEU A 134 -2.34 13.40 -10.90
N GLU A 135 -3.25 12.44 -11.08
CA GLU A 135 -4.69 12.66 -10.84
C GLU A 135 -5.19 11.70 -9.77
N ARG A 136 -5.74 12.22 -8.66
CA ARG A 136 -6.38 11.39 -7.61
C ARG A 136 -7.72 10.87 -8.12
N ALA A 137 -8.07 9.64 -7.77
CA ALA A 137 -9.42 9.11 -7.99
C ALA A 137 -10.10 8.73 -6.69
N PHE A 138 -11.41 8.94 -6.65
CA PHE A 138 -12.27 8.62 -5.52
C PHE A 138 -13.49 7.82 -5.98
N LEU A 139 -13.85 6.82 -5.20
CA LEU A 139 -15.09 6.06 -5.34
C LEU A 139 -16.11 6.62 -4.37
N ASP A 140 -17.27 7.00 -4.87
CA ASP A 140 -18.43 7.33 -4.04
C ASP A 140 -19.07 6.02 -3.54
N ALA A 141 -18.98 5.77 -2.23
CA ALA A 141 -19.47 4.55 -1.62
C ALA A 141 -20.99 4.37 -1.69
N GLU A 142 -21.75 5.45 -1.87
CA GLU A 142 -23.22 5.40 -1.95
C GLU A 142 -23.72 5.17 -3.37
N THR A 143 -23.10 5.83 -4.36
CA THR A 143 -23.56 5.79 -5.76
C THR A 143 -22.80 4.77 -6.61
N GLY A 144 -21.59 4.41 -6.21
CA GLY A 144 -20.70 3.60 -7.03
C GLY A 144 -20.07 4.35 -8.20
N GLU A 145 -20.11 5.70 -8.19
CA GLU A 145 -19.47 6.54 -9.20
C GLU A 145 -17.99 6.80 -8.89
N ILE A 146 -17.19 6.97 -9.94
CA ILE A 146 -15.78 7.34 -9.84
C ILE A 146 -15.58 8.81 -10.20
N TYR A 147 -14.77 9.50 -9.41
CA TYR A 147 -14.39 10.89 -9.59
C TYR A 147 -12.87 10.97 -9.77
N ILE A 148 -12.39 11.42 -10.93
CA ILE A 148 -10.96 11.49 -11.28
C ILE A 148 -10.55 12.95 -11.44
N GLY A 149 -9.43 13.36 -10.83
CA GLY A 149 -8.81 14.66 -11.05
C GLY A 149 -9.68 15.85 -10.63
N THR A 150 -10.65 15.63 -9.73
CA THR A 150 -11.51 16.69 -9.20
C THR A 150 -11.10 17.10 -7.80
N ASP A 151 -11.07 18.40 -7.55
CA ASP A 151 -10.84 18.98 -6.23
C ASP A 151 -12.14 19.17 -5.45
N GLU A 152 -13.30 19.08 -6.11
CA GLU A 152 -14.62 19.34 -5.53
C GLU A 152 -15.67 18.34 -6.03
N VAL A 153 -16.54 17.90 -5.10
CA VAL A 153 -17.69 17.02 -5.37
C VAL A 153 -18.90 17.49 -4.58
N LYS A 154 -20.10 17.08 -4.99
CA LYS A 154 -21.32 17.30 -4.21
C LYS A 154 -21.54 16.11 -3.29
N ASN A 155 -21.62 16.36 -1.98
CA ASN A 155 -21.98 15.32 -1.02
C ASN A 155 -23.50 15.09 -0.96
N ALA A 156 -23.94 14.19 -0.07
CA ALA A 156 -25.35 13.81 0.10
C ALA A 156 -26.29 14.99 0.38
N CYS A 157 -25.79 16.07 1.00
CA CYS A 157 -26.56 17.28 1.28
C CYS A 157 -26.56 18.29 0.11
N GLY A 158 -25.92 17.95 -1.02
CA GLY A 158 -25.75 18.83 -2.16
C GLY A 158 -24.70 19.93 -1.97
N LYS A 159 -23.91 19.87 -0.89
CA LYS A 159 -22.84 20.83 -0.60
C LYS A 159 -21.59 20.45 -1.37
N THR A 160 -20.92 21.46 -1.95
CA THR A 160 -19.59 21.30 -2.51
C THR A 160 -18.56 21.08 -1.40
N VAL A 161 -17.84 19.96 -1.48
CA VAL A 161 -16.80 19.56 -0.54
C VAL A 161 -15.60 19.00 -1.30
N ALA A 162 -14.42 19.05 -0.69
CA ALA A 162 -13.29 18.26 -1.19
C ALA A 162 -13.54 16.78 -0.88
N PRO A 163 -13.28 15.83 -1.81
CA PRO A 163 -13.57 14.42 -1.59
C PRO A 163 -12.88 13.83 -0.35
N ASP A 164 -11.68 14.30 -0.01
CA ASP A 164 -10.91 13.81 1.14
C ASP A 164 -11.36 14.36 2.50
N GLU A 165 -12.31 15.29 2.51
CA GLU A 165 -12.93 15.83 3.73
C GLU A 165 -14.27 15.16 4.07
N ASP A 166 -14.73 14.19 3.27
CA ASP A 166 -16.04 13.54 3.42
C ASP A 166 -15.91 12.00 3.32
N ASP A 167 -16.26 11.31 4.42
CA ASP A 167 -16.12 9.85 4.58
C ASP A 167 -16.90 9.01 3.54
N ARG A 168 -17.79 9.64 2.76
CA ARG A 168 -18.50 9.00 1.64
C ARG A 168 -17.58 8.68 0.47
N PHE A 169 -16.50 9.45 0.27
CA PHE A 169 -15.61 9.28 -0.87
C PHE A 169 -14.35 8.51 -0.47
N ILE A 170 -14.18 7.34 -1.06
CA ILE A 170 -13.09 6.43 -0.78
C ILE A 170 -11.96 6.72 -1.75
N TYR A 171 -10.76 7.02 -1.25
CA TYR A 171 -9.60 7.22 -2.10
C TYR A 171 -9.16 5.88 -2.73
N LEU A 172 -9.05 5.86 -4.05
CA LEU A 172 -8.54 4.73 -4.81
C LEU A 172 -7.02 4.85 -4.92
N GLN A 173 -6.31 3.80 -4.52
CA GLN A 173 -4.85 3.74 -4.65
C GLN A 173 -4.47 3.17 -6.02
N PRO A 174 -3.63 3.85 -6.83
CA PRO A 174 -3.09 3.27 -8.05
C PRO A 174 -2.25 2.03 -7.76
N VAL A 175 -2.15 1.12 -8.74
CA VAL A 175 -1.24 -0.02 -8.67
C VAL A 175 0.20 0.50 -8.71
N ASP A 176 0.98 0.20 -7.68
CA ASP A 176 2.36 0.64 -7.64
C ASP A 176 3.27 -0.25 -8.51
N SER A 177 4.53 0.16 -8.66
CA SER A 177 5.49 -0.59 -9.48
C SER A 177 5.81 -1.99 -8.93
N SER A 178 5.64 -2.22 -7.62
CA SER A 178 5.85 -3.52 -6.99
C SER A 178 4.71 -4.47 -7.33
N ASP A 179 3.47 -4.03 -7.11
CA ASP A 179 2.28 -4.80 -7.46
C ASP A 179 2.24 -5.08 -8.97
N GLY A 180 2.53 -4.06 -9.79
CA GLY A 180 2.64 -4.21 -11.24
C GLY A 180 3.74 -5.19 -11.67
N TYR A 181 4.82 -5.34 -10.90
CA TYR A 181 5.84 -6.36 -11.16
C TYR A 181 5.34 -7.76 -10.78
N MET A 182 4.67 -7.89 -9.64
CA MET A 182 4.13 -9.16 -9.17
C MET A 182 3.06 -9.71 -10.12
N ILE A 183 2.12 -8.88 -10.59
CA ILE A 183 1.12 -9.27 -11.60
C ILE A 183 1.81 -9.87 -12.84
N ARG A 184 2.89 -9.24 -13.33
CA ARG A 184 3.63 -9.75 -14.50
C ARG A 184 4.36 -11.05 -14.21
N LYS A 185 4.91 -11.19 -13.00
CA LYS A 185 5.59 -12.41 -12.57
C LYS A 185 4.61 -13.57 -12.44
N ASP A 186 3.46 -13.33 -11.82
CA ASP A 186 2.43 -14.34 -11.61
C ASP A 186 1.79 -14.75 -12.94
N PHE A 187 1.53 -13.79 -13.83
CA PHE A 187 1.11 -14.09 -15.21
C PHE A 187 2.12 -14.94 -15.95
N ALA A 188 3.41 -14.60 -15.88
CA ALA A 188 4.46 -15.37 -16.54
C ALA A 188 4.51 -16.83 -16.05
N GLN A 189 4.05 -17.08 -14.82
CA GLN A 189 4.03 -18.40 -14.20
C GLN A 189 2.67 -19.11 -14.29
N SER A 190 1.63 -18.47 -14.84
CA SER A 190 0.28 -19.03 -14.92
C SER A 190 0.25 -20.30 -15.78
N ALA A 191 -0.74 -21.16 -15.53
CA ALA A 191 -0.86 -22.45 -16.23
C ALA A 191 -1.18 -22.29 -17.73
N ASP A 192 -1.75 -21.16 -18.12
CA ASP A 192 -2.19 -20.88 -19.49
C ASP A 192 -1.04 -20.50 -20.44
N ILE A 193 0.17 -20.31 -19.90
CA ILE A 193 1.36 -19.94 -20.68
C ILE A 193 2.20 -21.17 -21.00
N SER A 194 2.40 -21.40 -22.31
CA SER A 194 3.29 -22.46 -22.82
C SER A 194 4.73 -22.28 -22.33
N GLU A 195 5.44 -23.39 -22.10
CA GLU A 195 6.83 -23.38 -21.60
C GLU A 195 7.78 -22.46 -22.39
N PRO A 196 7.80 -22.46 -23.75
CA PRO A 196 8.68 -21.55 -24.50
C PRO A 196 8.37 -20.06 -24.25
N THR A 197 7.11 -19.72 -24.08
CA THR A 197 6.68 -18.33 -23.80
C THR A 197 6.99 -17.96 -22.35
N ARG A 198 6.78 -18.87 -21.40
CA ARG A 198 7.14 -18.75 -19.98
C ARG A 198 8.62 -18.42 -19.81
N GLU A 199 9.51 -19.17 -20.48
CA GLU A 199 10.96 -18.91 -20.44
C GLU A 199 11.33 -17.50 -20.94
N ARG A 200 10.65 -17.02 -22.01
CA ARG A 200 10.86 -15.66 -22.53
C ARG A 200 10.45 -14.60 -21.51
N PHE A 201 9.32 -14.78 -20.83
CA PHE A 201 8.87 -13.87 -19.79
C PHE A 201 9.82 -13.85 -18.58
N LEU A 202 10.21 -15.02 -18.06
CA LEU A 202 11.12 -15.10 -16.92
C LEU A 202 12.48 -14.48 -17.26
N ARG A 203 13.00 -14.70 -18.48
CA ARG A 203 14.22 -14.04 -18.95
C ARG A 203 14.05 -12.52 -19.08
N ALA A 204 12.88 -12.06 -19.48
CA ALA A 204 12.59 -10.63 -19.56
C ALA A 204 12.55 -9.98 -18.17
N LEU A 205 11.84 -10.60 -17.21
CA LEU A 205 11.65 -10.08 -15.85
C LEU A 205 12.92 -10.10 -15.00
N ASN A 206 13.83 -11.03 -15.24
CA ASN A 206 15.13 -11.12 -14.55
C ASN A 206 16.23 -10.29 -15.25
N GLY A 207 15.92 -9.63 -16.37
CA GLY A 207 16.85 -8.85 -17.17
C GLY A 207 16.76 -7.33 -16.93
N PRO A 208 17.65 -6.55 -17.56
CA PRO A 208 17.57 -5.09 -17.49
C PRO A 208 16.29 -4.57 -18.18
N LYS A 209 15.68 -3.53 -17.62
CA LYS A 209 14.40 -2.95 -18.11
C LYS A 209 13.28 -4.00 -18.19
N PRO A 210 12.95 -4.68 -17.08
CA PRO A 210 12.07 -5.84 -17.06
C PRO A 210 10.69 -5.54 -17.65
N PHE A 211 10.08 -4.40 -17.33
CA PHE A 211 8.78 -4.00 -17.87
C PHE A 211 8.79 -3.87 -19.40
N ARG A 212 9.79 -3.15 -19.96
CA ARG A 212 9.87 -2.96 -21.41
C ARG A 212 10.03 -4.29 -22.14
N ARG A 213 10.90 -5.16 -21.61
CA ARG A 213 11.19 -6.47 -22.21
C ARG A 213 10.01 -7.44 -22.06
N PHE A 214 9.27 -7.38 -20.95
CA PHE A 214 8.03 -8.12 -20.78
C PHE A 214 7.01 -7.70 -21.84
N MET A 215 6.85 -6.38 -22.04
CA MET A 215 5.98 -5.86 -23.10
C MET A 215 6.43 -6.28 -24.50
N ASP A 216 7.74 -6.39 -24.77
CA ASP A 216 8.21 -6.93 -26.06
C ASP A 216 7.78 -8.39 -26.29
N VAL A 217 7.67 -9.19 -25.22
CA VAL A 217 7.14 -10.56 -25.31
C VAL A 217 5.62 -10.53 -25.55
N ILE A 218 4.88 -9.72 -24.78
CA ILE A 218 3.43 -9.52 -24.94
C ILE A 218 3.06 -9.09 -26.36
N LEU A 219 3.72 -8.06 -26.88
CA LEU A 219 3.42 -7.47 -28.20
C LEU A 219 3.82 -8.40 -29.36
N SER A 220 4.58 -9.46 -29.09
CA SER A 220 4.94 -10.46 -30.10
C SER A 220 3.97 -11.63 -30.19
N ASP A 221 2.97 -11.70 -29.30
CA ASP A 221 2.01 -12.80 -29.20
C ASP A 221 0.61 -12.28 -28.81
N ASP A 222 -0.27 -12.15 -29.80
CA ASP A 222 -1.64 -11.64 -29.62
C ASP A 222 -2.45 -12.44 -28.59
N ARG A 223 -2.20 -13.75 -28.46
CA ARG A 223 -2.90 -14.59 -27.47
C ARG A 223 -2.41 -14.29 -26.07
N ALA A 224 -1.10 -14.17 -25.89
CA ALA A 224 -0.52 -13.76 -24.61
C ALA A 224 -0.94 -12.34 -24.21
N SER A 225 -1.08 -11.44 -25.18
CA SER A 225 -1.55 -10.07 -24.95
C SER A 225 -2.96 -10.02 -24.38
N ARG A 226 -3.93 -10.70 -25.00
CA ARG A 226 -5.30 -10.77 -24.46
C ARG A 226 -5.36 -11.45 -23.09
N ALA A 227 -4.68 -12.59 -22.96
CA ALA A 227 -4.63 -13.31 -21.70
C ALA A 227 -4.01 -12.46 -20.57
N PHE A 228 -3.03 -11.63 -20.88
CA PHE A 228 -2.44 -10.72 -19.90
C PHE A 228 -3.40 -9.61 -19.48
N GLU A 229 -4.15 -9.02 -20.40
CA GLU A 229 -5.13 -7.98 -20.06
C GLU A 229 -6.25 -8.52 -19.17
N ASP A 230 -6.77 -9.72 -19.48
CA ASP A 230 -7.78 -10.39 -18.65
C ASP A 230 -7.22 -10.70 -17.25
N PHE A 231 -6.04 -11.34 -17.19
CA PHE A 231 -5.37 -11.67 -15.93
C PHE A 231 -5.05 -10.44 -15.09
N LYS A 232 -4.50 -9.39 -15.71
CA LYS A 232 -4.17 -8.13 -15.04
C LYS A 232 -5.42 -7.48 -14.47
N THR A 233 -6.52 -7.46 -15.21
CA THR A 233 -7.79 -6.92 -14.73
C THR A 233 -8.28 -7.65 -13.48
N GLU A 234 -8.24 -8.98 -13.47
CA GLU A 234 -8.60 -9.79 -12.30
C GLU A 234 -7.72 -9.51 -11.08
N GLU A 235 -6.40 -9.39 -11.26
CA GLU A 235 -5.48 -9.07 -10.16
C GLU A 235 -5.69 -7.65 -9.62
N ILE A 236 -5.93 -6.66 -10.49
CA ILE A 236 -6.24 -5.29 -10.05
C ILE A 236 -7.54 -5.25 -9.26
N ILE A 237 -8.55 -6.04 -9.64
CA ILE A 237 -9.80 -6.16 -8.87
C ILE A 237 -9.53 -6.74 -7.48
N LYS A 238 -8.61 -7.70 -7.34
CA LYS A 238 -8.21 -8.24 -6.02
C LYS A 238 -7.52 -7.19 -5.16
N ILE A 239 -6.58 -6.43 -5.75
CA ILE A 239 -5.89 -5.32 -5.07
C ILE A 239 -6.90 -4.27 -4.60
N LEU A 240 -7.84 -3.89 -5.48
CA LEU A 240 -8.93 -2.96 -5.16
C LEU A 240 -9.78 -3.50 -4.00
N ALA A 241 -10.23 -4.76 -4.08
CA ALA A 241 -11.05 -5.37 -3.04
C ALA A 241 -10.33 -5.36 -1.68
N GLN A 242 -9.05 -5.74 -1.65
CA GLN A 242 -8.26 -5.72 -0.42
C GLN A 242 -8.08 -4.29 0.12
N SER A 243 -7.86 -3.31 -0.75
CA SER A 243 -7.74 -1.90 -0.37
C SER A 243 -9.04 -1.35 0.23
N LEU A 244 -10.20 -1.74 -0.33
CA LEU A 244 -11.52 -1.40 0.20
C LEU A 244 -11.79 -2.08 1.54
N GLU A 245 -11.43 -3.35 1.70
CA GLU A 245 -11.58 -4.09 2.96
C GLU A 245 -10.79 -3.45 4.09
N ASN A 246 -9.55 -3.04 3.81
CA ASN A 246 -8.71 -2.31 4.76
C ASN A 246 -9.30 -0.95 5.16
N GLN A 247 -10.18 -0.39 4.33
CA GLN A 247 -10.92 0.85 4.58
C GLN A 247 -12.33 0.60 5.17
N GLY A 248 -12.68 -0.65 5.48
CA GLY A 248 -13.96 -1.03 6.08
C GLY A 248 -15.10 -1.25 5.08
N TYR A 249 -14.77 -1.42 3.80
CA TYR A 249 -15.74 -1.64 2.71
C TYR A 249 -15.58 -3.01 2.05
N LYS A 250 -16.67 -3.57 1.53
CA LYS A 250 -16.67 -4.80 0.75
C LYS A 250 -17.07 -4.48 -0.68
N LEU A 251 -16.19 -4.75 -1.64
CA LEU A 251 -16.49 -4.60 -3.06
C LEU A 251 -17.65 -5.52 -3.46
N GLN A 252 -18.67 -4.95 -4.09
CA GLN A 252 -19.78 -5.70 -4.67
C GLN A 252 -19.95 -5.27 -6.13
N THR A 253 -19.79 -6.21 -7.05
CA THR A 253 -20.09 -5.95 -8.45
C THR A 253 -21.58 -6.09 -8.69
N LEU A 254 -22.22 -5.05 -9.21
CA LEU A 254 -23.61 -5.12 -9.61
C LEU A 254 -23.71 -6.03 -10.84
N HIS A 255 -24.54 -7.07 -10.78
CA HIS A 255 -24.82 -7.86 -11.97
C HIS A 255 -25.60 -7.01 -12.98
N ARG A 256 -25.28 -7.18 -14.26
CA ARG A 256 -26.16 -6.75 -15.35
C ARG A 256 -27.44 -7.58 -15.26
N ASP A 257 -28.57 -6.93 -14.99
CA ASP A 257 -29.89 -7.46 -15.39
C ASP A 257 -30.01 -7.48 -16.92
#